data_AF-A0AAD1WWX2-F1
#
_entry.id   AF-A0AAD1WWX2-F1
#
_cell.length_a   1.000
_cell.length_b   1.000
_cell.length_c   1.000
_cell.angle_alpha   90.00
_cell.angle_beta   90.00
_cell.angle_gamma   90.00
#
_symmetry.space_group_name_H-M   'P 1'
#
loop_
_entity.id
_entity.type
_entity.pdbx_description
1 polymer ?
#
loop_
_entity_poly.entity_id
_entity_poly.type
_entity_poly.pdbx_seq_one_letter_code
_entity_poly.pdbx_strand_id
1 'polypeptide(L)'
;MSADALPEKACQLDSRYWRITNAKGDVEEVRGPGVVGDYPELRAGRVYEYTSCTTFSTTSGYMEGYYTFHRVHKKSEVFTVAIPRFHMKCPAFKVSTITTAWPH
;
A
#
# COMPACT_ATOMS: atom_id res chain seq x y z
N MET A 1 15.23 2.18 -0.37
CA MET A 1 16.04 2.89 -1.40
C MET A 1 17.15 1.97 -1.86
N SER A 2 17.63 2.08 -3.10
CA SER A 2 18.77 1.26 -3.58
C SER A 2 19.95 1.39 -2.62
N ALA A 3 20.71 0.30 -2.43
CA ALA A 3 21.92 0.30 -1.61
C ALA A 3 22.98 1.27 -2.17
N ASP A 4 23.01 1.44 -3.50
CA ASP A 4 23.95 2.31 -4.21
C ASP A 4 23.47 3.76 -4.35
N ALA A 5 22.34 4.11 -3.70
CA ALA A 5 21.85 5.48 -3.73
C ALA A 5 22.82 6.40 -2.98
N LEU A 6 23.15 7.53 -3.58
CA LEU A 6 23.98 8.53 -2.92
C LEU A 6 23.22 9.15 -1.71
N PRO A 7 23.92 9.54 -0.62
CA PRO A 7 23.29 10.06 0.59
C PRO A 7 22.36 11.27 0.35
N GLU A 8 22.70 12.13 -0.61
CA GLU A 8 21.90 13.31 -0.97
C GLU A 8 20.53 12.95 -1.57
N LYS A 9 20.36 11.71 -2.04
CA LYS A 9 19.08 11.21 -2.51
C LYS A 9 18.15 10.76 -1.37
N ALA A 10 18.59 10.79 -0.12
CA ALA A 10 17.74 10.50 1.02
C ALA A 10 16.46 11.35 0.98
N CYS A 11 15.32 10.72 1.26
CA CYS A 11 14.02 11.37 1.21
C CYS A 11 13.17 10.99 2.41
N GLN A 12 12.24 11.86 2.80
CA GLN A 12 11.29 11.60 3.86
C GLN A 12 9.86 11.65 3.31
N LEU A 13 9.04 10.71 3.76
CA LEU A 13 7.64 10.65 3.38
C LEU A 13 6.85 11.78 4.04
N ASP A 14 6.11 12.54 3.24
CA ASP A 14 5.23 13.61 3.72
C ASP A 14 3.78 13.14 3.83
N SER A 15 3.27 12.51 2.77
CA SER A 15 1.86 12.16 2.67
C SER A 15 1.61 11.00 1.72
N ARG A 16 0.41 10.44 1.84
CA ARG A 16 -0.11 9.37 0.97
C ARG A 16 -1.41 9.83 0.32
N TYR A 17 -1.61 9.37 -0.90
CA TYR A 17 -2.90 9.37 -1.58
C TYR A 17 -3.20 7.95 -2.04
N TRP A 18 -4.42 7.50 -1.77
CA TRP A 18 -4.98 6.26 -2.27
C TRP A 18 -6.28 6.53 -3.01
N ARG A 19 -6.43 5.85 -4.13
CA ARG A 19 -7.67 5.69 -4.89
C ARG A 19 -8.04 4.21 -4.83
N ILE A 20 -9.14 3.92 -4.15
CA ILE A 20 -9.63 2.57 -3.90
C ILE A 20 -10.88 2.39 -4.73
N THR A 21 -10.91 1.37 -5.59
CA THR A 21 -12.07 1.10 -6.45
C THR A 21 -12.57 -0.31 -6.21
N ASN A 22 -13.86 -0.43 -5.90
CA ASN A 22 -14.49 -1.72 -5.67
C ASN A 22 -14.95 -2.38 -7.00
N ALA A 23 -15.49 -3.59 -6.95
CA ALA A 23 -15.93 -4.32 -8.16
C ALA A 23 -17.13 -3.68 -8.88
N LYS A 24 -17.87 -2.79 -8.22
CA LYS A 24 -19.00 -2.05 -8.80
C LYS A 24 -18.55 -0.74 -9.47
N GLY A 25 -17.28 -0.37 -9.32
CA GLY A 25 -16.74 0.89 -9.81
C GLY A 25 -16.87 2.05 -8.82
N ASP A 26 -17.37 1.82 -7.59
CA ASP A 26 -17.40 2.85 -6.56
C ASP A 26 -15.96 3.20 -6.15
N VAL A 27 -15.69 4.50 -6.02
CA VAL A 27 -14.35 5.03 -5.72
C VAL A 27 -14.33 5.71 -4.36
N GLU A 28 -13.36 5.33 -3.53
CA GLU A 28 -13.01 6.02 -2.29
C GLU A 28 -11.61 6.63 -2.44
N GLU A 29 -11.47 7.90 -2.03
CA GLU A 29 -10.17 8.59 -1.98
C GLU A 29 -9.72 8.78 -0.54
N VAL A 30 -8.52 8.34 -0.22
CA VAL A 30 -7.90 8.55 1.09
C VAL A 30 -6.66 9.40 0.93
N ARG A 31 -6.66 10.57 1.58
CA ARG A 31 -5.53 11.50 1.63
C ARG A 31 -5.13 11.72 3.07
N GLY A 32 -3.84 11.72 3.35
CA GLY A 32 -3.39 12.01 4.71
C GLY A 32 -1.89 12.08 4.84
N PRO A 33 -1.42 12.66 5.95
CA PRO A 33 0.00 12.78 6.21
C PRO A 33 0.58 11.43 6.64
N GLY A 34 1.86 11.21 6.27
CA GLY A 34 2.61 10.01 6.62
C GLY A 34 1.91 8.69 6.25
N VAL A 35 2.33 7.62 6.93
CA VAL A 35 1.71 6.28 6.91
C VAL A 35 1.59 5.78 8.34
N VAL A 36 0.43 5.25 8.74
CA VAL A 36 0.19 4.69 10.10
C VAL A 36 0.61 5.58 11.28
N GLY A 37 0.72 6.90 11.09
CA GLY A 37 1.18 7.86 12.11
C GLY A 37 2.66 8.26 11.98
N ASP A 38 3.42 7.58 11.11
CA ASP A 38 4.85 7.79 10.90
C ASP A 38 5.17 8.58 9.63
N TYR A 39 6.33 9.24 9.64
CA TYR A 39 6.93 9.96 8.51
C TYR A 39 8.31 9.38 8.22
N PRO A 40 8.39 8.16 7.65
CA PRO A 40 9.65 7.44 7.49
C PRO A 40 10.64 8.17 6.59
N GLU A 41 11.90 8.16 7.02
CA GLU A 41 13.03 8.65 6.24
C GLU A 41 13.76 7.48 5.57
N LEU A 42 13.85 7.51 4.24
CA LEU A 42 14.48 6.50 3.41
C LEU A 42 15.89 6.93 3.01
N ARG A 43 16.88 6.24 3.58
CA ARG A 43 18.30 6.34 3.21
C ARG A 43 18.73 5.16 2.36
N ALA A 44 19.89 5.27 1.70
CA ALA A 44 20.50 4.19 0.95
C ALA A 44 20.52 2.88 1.75
N GLY A 45 20.08 1.78 1.13
CA GLY A 45 20.01 0.45 1.76
C GLY A 45 18.93 0.28 2.84
N ARG A 46 18.24 1.35 3.27
CA ARG A 46 17.13 1.22 4.23
C ARG A 46 15.82 0.87 3.53
N VAL A 47 15.09 -0.01 4.20
CA VAL A 47 13.73 -0.43 3.87
C VAL A 47 12.84 -0.08 5.06
N TYR A 48 11.65 0.44 4.76
CA TYR A 48 10.59 0.65 5.75
C TYR A 48 9.37 -0.11 5.28
N GLU A 49 8.84 -0.97 6.15
CA GLU A 49 7.65 -1.79 5.89
C GLU A 49 6.58 -1.47 6.92
N TYR A 50 5.33 -1.41 6.48
CA TYR A 50 4.19 -1.20 7.34
C TYR A 50 3.00 -1.98 6.81
N THR A 51 2.02 -2.25 7.67
CA THR A 51 0.75 -2.89 7.29
C THR A 51 -0.40 -1.97 7.66
N SER A 52 -1.36 -1.84 6.75
CA SER A 52 -2.60 -1.10 6.97
C SER A 52 -3.79 -1.91 6.47
N CYS A 53 -4.99 -1.56 6.91
CA CYS A 53 -6.22 -2.23 6.50
C CYS A 53 -7.13 -1.29 5.72
N THR A 54 -7.88 -1.85 4.77
CA THR A 54 -9.02 -1.21 4.10
C THR A 54 -10.14 -2.23 3.98
N THR A 55 -11.37 -1.76 3.80
CA THR A 55 -12.57 -2.59 3.69
C THR A 55 -13.24 -2.38 2.33
N PHE A 56 -13.61 -3.47 1.67
CA PHE A 56 -14.38 -3.42 0.43
C PHE A 56 -15.81 -3.89 0.70
N SER A 57 -16.79 -3.24 0.08
CA SER A 57 -18.19 -3.71 0.03
C SER A 57 -18.41 -4.85 -0.96
N THR A 58 -17.37 -5.24 -1.72
CA THR A 58 -17.40 -6.29 -2.75
C THR A 58 -16.29 -7.32 -2.52
N THR A 59 -16.43 -8.52 -3.08
CA THR A 59 -15.43 -9.61 -2.98
C THR A 59 -14.14 -9.34 -3.74
N SER A 60 -14.08 -8.31 -4.57
CA SER A 60 -12.86 -7.86 -5.23
C SER A 60 -12.81 -6.35 -5.37
N GLY A 61 -11.62 -5.83 -5.61
CA GLY A 61 -11.37 -4.43 -5.90
C GLY A 61 -9.92 -4.23 -6.32
N TYR A 62 -9.52 -2.98 -6.49
CA TYR A 62 -8.12 -2.60 -6.68
C TYR A 62 -7.82 -1.29 -5.97
N MET A 63 -6.53 -1.10 -5.70
CA MET A 63 -6.00 0.12 -5.10
C MET A 63 -4.86 0.62 -5.94
N GLU A 64 -4.76 1.94 -6.08
CA GLU A 64 -3.65 2.64 -6.72
C GLU A 64 -3.46 3.99 -6.03
N GLY A 65 -2.34 4.64 -6.24
CA GLY A 65 -2.09 5.90 -5.55
C GLY A 65 -0.69 6.44 -5.74
N TYR A 66 -0.26 7.28 -4.81
CA TYR A 66 1.11 7.74 -4.75
C TYR A 66 1.48 8.18 -3.34
N TYR A 67 2.79 8.16 -3.09
CA TYR A 67 3.40 8.82 -1.95
C TYR A 67 4.03 10.13 -2.38
N THR A 68 3.97 11.13 -1.52
CA THR A 68 4.68 12.40 -1.68
C THR A 68 5.87 12.41 -0.74
N PHE A 69 7.04 12.72 -1.26
CA PHE A 69 8.30 12.80 -0.52
C PHE A 69 8.95 14.16 -0.73
N HIS A 70 9.78 14.57 0.22
CA HIS A 70 10.78 15.61 0.01
C HIS A 70 12.20 15.06 0.19
N ARG A 71 13.20 15.73 -0.42
CA ARG A 71 14.62 15.43 -0.15
C ARG A 71 15.02 15.92 1.23
N VAL A 72 15.71 15.08 2.01
CA VAL A 72 16.18 15.43 3.36
C VAL A 72 17.12 16.65 3.33
N HIS A 73 17.98 16.73 2.32
CA HIS A 73 18.94 17.83 2.17
C HIS A 73 18.31 19.12 1.62
N LYS A 74 17.13 19.05 1.01
CA LYS A 74 16.46 20.19 0.37
C LYS A 74 14.95 20.01 0.41
N LYS A 75 14.33 20.47 1.51
CA LYS A 75 12.88 20.32 1.75
C LYS A 75 11.99 20.92 0.65
N SER A 76 12.47 21.88 -0.13
CA SER A 76 11.71 22.43 -1.27
C SER A 76 11.65 21.50 -2.48
N GLU A 77 12.50 20.47 -2.56
CA GLU A 77 12.43 19.45 -3.61
C GLU A 77 11.46 18.36 -3.19
N VAL A 78 10.22 18.50 -3.64
CA VAL A 78 9.12 17.56 -3.43
C VAL A 78 8.88 16.76 -4.70
N PHE A 79 8.66 15.46 -4.55
CA PHE A 79 8.38 14.55 -5.67
C PHE A 79 7.39 13.47 -5.25
N THR A 80 6.72 12.87 -6.25
CA THR A 80 5.77 11.79 -6.04
C THR A 80 6.33 10.45 -6.52
N VAL A 81 5.96 9.38 -5.83
CA VAL A 81 6.28 8.00 -6.20
C VAL A 81 4.96 7.27 -6.39
N ALA A 82 4.71 6.81 -7.62
CA ALA A 82 3.48 6.10 -7.96
C ALA A 82 3.42 4.74 -7.28
N ILE A 83 2.26 4.41 -6.73
CA ILE A 83 1.92 3.08 -6.28
C ILE A 83 1.10 2.44 -7.41
N PRO A 84 1.66 1.43 -8.11
CA PRO A 84 0.97 0.80 -9.21
C PRO A 84 -0.28 0.08 -8.71
N ARG A 85 -1.25 -0.07 -9.60
CA ARG A 85 -2.48 -0.78 -9.30
C ARG A 85 -2.21 -2.22 -8.86
N PHE A 86 -2.74 -2.60 -7.71
CA PHE A 86 -2.81 -3.99 -7.28
C PHE A 86 -4.25 -4.39 -6.96
N HIS A 87 -4.55 -5.68 -7.18
CA HIS A 87 -5.90 -6.22 -7.06
C HIS A 87 -6.06 -6.98 -5.74
N MET A 88 -7.16 -6.71 -5.06
CA MET A 88 -7.58 -7.43 -3.86
C MET A 88 -8.70 -8.39 -4.26
N LYS A 89 -8.59 -9.66 -3.83
CA LYS A 89 -9.61 -10.69 -4.07
C LYS A 89 -9.86 -11.47 -2.79
N CYS A 90 -11.13 -11.57 -2.41
CA CYS A 90 -11.58 -12.49 -1.39
C CYS A 90 -11.63 -13.90 -1.98
N PRO A 91 -10.93 -14.89 -1.41
CA PRO A 91 -11.02 -16.28 -1.86
C PRO A 91 -12.45 -16.80 -1.72
N ALA A 92 -12.85 -17.69 -2.63
CA ALA A 92 -14.10 -18.41 -2.46
C ALA A 92 -14.04 -19.27 -1.18
N PHE A 93 -15.09 -19.19 -0.36
CA PHE A 93 -15.24 -20.07 0.78
C PHE A 93 -15.36 -21.52 0.28
N LYS A 94 -14.45 -22.39 0.71
CA LYS A 94 -14.49 -23.82 0.40
C LYS A 94 -14.91 -24.59 1.65
N VAL A 95 -16.05 -25.27 1.57
CA VAL A 95 -16.43 -26.27 2.58
C VAL A 95 -15.68 -27.55 2.26
N SER A 96 -14.81 -28.00 3.15
CA SER A 96 -14.25 -29.34 3.07
C SER A 96 -15.36 -30.34 3.39
N THR A 97 -15.91 -31.00 2.39
CA THR A 97 -16.82 -32.12 2.61
C THR A 97 -16.00 -33.27 3.20
N ILE A 98 -16.09 -33.48 4.50
CA ILE A 98 -15.66 -34.74 5.10
C ILE A 98 -16.71 -35.77 4.69
N THR A 99 -16.37 -36.61 3.71
CA THR A 99 -17.14 -37.82 3.43
C THR A 99 -16.91 -38.77 4.59
N THR A 100 -17.81 -38.76 5.56
CA THR A 100 -17.88 -39.82 6.58
C THR A 100 -18.40 -41.07 5.90
N ALA A 101 -17.50 -41.88 5.34
CA ALA A 101 -17.79 -43.25 4.99
C ALA A 101 -17.90 -44.05 6.31
N TRP A 102 -19.11 -44.44 6.68
CA TRP A 102 -19.33 -45.37 7.78
C TRP A 102 -18.87 -46.77 7.35
N PRO A 103 -17.99 -47.45 8.08
CA PRO A 103 -17.73 -48.86 7.85
C PRO A 103 -18.95 -49.67 8.34
N HIS A 104 -19.35 -50.64 7.52
CA HIS A 104 -20.46 -51.57 7.74
C HIS A 104 -20.40 -52.33 9.06
#